data_AF-F1A578-F1
#
_entry.id   AF-F1A578-F1
#
_cell.length_a   1.000
_cell.length_b   1.000
_cell.length_c   1.000
_cell.angle_alpha   90.00
_cell.angle_beta   90.00
_cell.angle_gamma   90.00
#
_symmetry.space_group_name_H-M   'P 1'
#
loop_
_entity.id
_entity.type
_entity.pdbx_description
1 polymer ?
#
loop_
_entity_poly.entity_id
_entity_poly.type
_entity_poly.pdbx_seq_one_letter_code
_entity_poly.pdbx_strand_id
1 'polypeptide(L)'
;MDNHFKKGLKKIVYIISNERNQVIKFSTTTIKVLQNLIEDLLKRIINQAKQYNKNILTPSSIQKSIMNNIFKECPELSNVVSLQCMQCISRVSSILENNSKQKESAKEKINLNTIAGLNVSISYIVSIIKSIDNSIKIIDLSPIILTAIIDTILFELCELSSLELINSNVITSNGLIVSIKKDSELTKILNIKKDYKENSIKNEDNEVNNNGFNEYIDEDYFSDQEINDNFEIEIKE
;
A
#
# COMPACT_ATOMS: atom_id res chain seq x y z
N MET A 1 0.69 7.17 13.89
CA MET A 1 0.93 6.28 12.73
C MET A 1 -0.32 5.45 12.57
N ASP A 2 -0.83 5.30 11.34
CA ASP A 2 -2.10 4.59 11.13
C ASP A 2 -1.91 3.08 11.39
N ASN A 3 -2.74 2.51 12.27
CA ASN A 3 -2.62 1.11 12.67
C ASN A 3 -2.94 0.15 11.52
N HIS A 4 -3.83 0.51 10.59
CA HIS A 4 -4.17 -0.32 9.44
C HIS A 4 -3.04 -0.36 8.42
N PHE A 5 -2.35 0.76 8.20
CA PHE A 5 -1.13 0.79 7.38
C PHE A 5 -0.02 -0.10 7.96
N LYS A 6 0.26 0.04 9.27
CA LYS A 6 1.31 -0.74 9.96
C LYS A 6 1.06 -2.25 9.88
N LYS A 7 -0.21 -2.66 9.94
CA LYS A 7 -0.64 -4.06 9.80
C LYS A 7 -0.44 -4.60 8.38
N GLY A 8 -0.81 -3.82 7.36
CA GLY A 8 -0.57 -4.20 5.97
C GLY A 8 0.93 -4.31 5.64
N LEU A 9 1.72 -3.33 6.08
CA LEU A 9 3.17 -3.35 5.95
C LEU A 9 3.78 -4.58 6.61
N LYS A 10 3.34 -4.96 7.81
CA LYS A 10 3.80 -6.18 8.48
C LYS A 10 3.65 -7.42 7.60
N LYS A 11 2.49 -7.61 6.97
CA LYS A 11 2.23 -8.78 6.12
C LYS A 11 3.18 -8.82 4.93
N ILE A 12 3.40 -7.67 4.27
CA ILE A 12 4.35 -7.53 3.16
C ILE A 12 5.77 -7.88 3.63
N VAL A 13 6.21 -7.32 4.75
CA VAL A 13 7.56 -7.56 5.29
C VAL A 13 7.75 -9.03 5.69
N TYR A 14 6.71 -9.68 6.21
CA TYR A 14 6.74 -11.11 6.53
C TYR A 14 6.94 -11.96 5.27
N ILE A 15 6.20 -11.67 4.19
CA ILE A 15 6.36 -12.37 2.90
C ILE A 15 7.80 -12.26 2.41
N ILE A 16 8.33 -11.04 2.34
CA ILE A 16 9.69 -10.79 1.84
C ILE A 16 10.74 -11.44 2.77
N SER A 17 10.53 -11.39 4.08
CA SER A 17 11.44 -12.04 5.04
C SER A 17 11.55 -13.54 4.80
N ASN A 18 10.42 -14.20 4.50
CA ASN A 18 10.40 -15.63 4.17
C ASN A 18 11.06 -15.92 2.83
N GLU A 19 10.77 -15.15 1.79
CA GLU A 19 11.37 -15.32 0.46
C GLU A 19 12.90 -15.13 0.49
N ARG A 20 13.39 -14.23 1.35
CA ARG A 20 14.81 -13.93 1.52
C ARG A 20 15.50 -14.83 2.55
N ASN A 21 14.74 -15.62 3.30
CA ASN A 21 15.23 -16.37 4.46
C ASN A 21 16.02 -15.46 5.43
N GLN A 22 15.51 -14.25 5.68
CA GLN A 22 16.14 -13.22 6.51
C GLN A 22 15.05 -12.44 7.24
N VAL A 23 15.22 -12.20 8.55
CA VAL A 23 14.30 -11.35 9.30
C VAL A 23 14.51 -9.89 8.89
N ILE A 24 13.47 -9.25 8.35
CA ILE A 24 13.52 -7.83 7.97
C ILE A 24 12.71 -7.01 8.97
N LYS A 25 13.30 -5.91 9.43
CA LYS A 25 12.72 -4.95 10.36
C LYS A 25 12.75 -3.54 9.75
N PHE A 26 11.81 -2.70 10.16
CA PHE A 26 11.76 -1.29 9.79
C PHE A 26 11.88 -0.44 11.05
N SER A 27 12.66 0.66 10.98
CA SER A 27 12.59 1.68 12.03
C SER A 27 11.25 2.42 11.97
N THR A 28 10.79 2.96 13.10
CA THR A 28 9.58 3.79 13.15
C THR A 28 9.66 4.99 12.19
N THR A 29 10.86 5.57 12.03
CA THR A 29 11.11 6.65 11.06
C THR A 29 10.94 6.17 9.62
N THR A 30 11.47 4.99 9.27
CA THR A 30 11.30 4.40 7.94
C THR A 30 9.83 4.15 7.60
N ILE A 31 9.04 3.65 8.56
CA ILE A 31 7.60 3.42 8.35
C ILE A 31 6.87 4.74 8.09
N LYS A 32 7.22 5.81 8.82
CA LYS A 32 6.66 7.16 8.57
C LYS A 32 7.00 7.66 7.17
N VAL A 33 8.24 7.46 6.72
CA VAL A 33 8.67 7.83 5.36
C VAL A 33 7.85 7.05 4.32
N LEU A 34 7.72 5.72 4.46
CA LEU A 34 6.88 4.91 3.58
C LEU A 34 5.43 5.41 3.53
N GLN A 35 4.84 5.67 4.70
CA GLN A 35 3.46 6.14 4.80
C GLN A 35 3.28 7.46 4.03
N ASN A 36 4.20 8.42 4.22
CA ASN A 36 4.16 9.71 3.52
C ASN A 36 4.28 9.54 2.00
N LEU A 37 5.19 8.68 1.53
CA LEU A 37 5.36 8.41 0.10
C LEU A 37 4.09 7.82 -0.53
N ILE A 38 3.45 6.88 0.17
CA ILE A 38 2.19 6.26 -0.28
C ILE A 38 1.03 7.27 -0.27
N GLU A 39 0.89 8.06 0.78
CA GLU A 39 -0.15 9.09 0.84
C GLU A 39 0.02 10.14 -0.26
N ASP A 40 1.25 10.56 -0.55
CA ASP A 40 1.55 11.51 -1.63
C ASP A 40 1.33 10.90 -3.02
N LEU A 41 1.58 9.61 -3.20
CA LEU A 41 1.19 8.88 -4.41
C LEU A 41 -0.34 8.82 -4.56
N LEU A 42 -1.07 8.43 -3.51
CA LEU A 42 -2.53 8.38 -3.51
C LEU A 42 -3.15 9.74 -3.84
N LYS A 43 -2.68 10.81 -3.18
CA LYS A 43 -3.10 12.19 -3.47
C LYS A 43 -2.97 12.54 -4.94
N ARG A 44 -1.84 12.19 -5.57
CA ARG A 44 -1.62 12.45 -6.99
C ARG A 44 -2.54 11.63 -7.87
N ILE A 45 -2.70 10.33 -7.61
CA ILE A 45 -3.61 9.46 -8.36
C ILE A 45 -5.05 10.00 -8.28
N ILE A 46 -5.52 10.36 -7.08
CA ILE A 46 -6.87 10.87 -6.82
C ILE A 46 -7.08 12.21 -7.53
N ASN A 47 -6.16 13.16 -7.40
CA ASN A 47 -6.26 14.46 -8.05
C ASN A 47 -6.30 14.36 -9.58
N GLN A 48 -5.52 13.43 -10.16
CA GLN A 48 -5.55 13.14 -11.59
C GLN A 48 -6.85 12.42 -11.99
N ALA A 49 -7.33 11.46 -11.20
CA ALA A 49 -8.59 10.75 -11.46
C ALA A 49 -9.80 11.72 -11.47
N LYS A 50 -9.79 12.73 -10.59
CA LYS A 50 -10.80 13.80 -10.53
C LYS A 50 -10.90 14.61 -11.82
N GLN A 51 -9.83 14.70 -12.61
CA GLN A 51 -9.87 15.40 -13.90
C GLN A 51 -10.74 14.66 -14.93
N TYR A 52 -10.87 13.33 -14.79
CA TYR A 52 -11.66 12.51 -15.71
C TYR A 52 -13.15 12.44 -15.32
N ASN A 53 -13.49 12.52 -14.03
CA ASN A 53 -14.87 12.35 -13.58
C ASN A 53 -15.24 13.19 -12.34
N LYS A 54 -14.78 14.45 -12.29
CA LYS A 54 -15.04 15.42 -11.21
C LYS A 54 -14.86 14.82 -9.81
N ASN A 55 -15.93 14.73 -9.02
CA ASN A 55 -15.90 14.22 -7.65
C ASN A 55 -16.33 12.75 -7.54
N ILE A 56 -16.33 12.01 -8.66
CA ILE A 56 -16.70 10.59 -8.68
C ILE A 56 -15.47 9.78 -9.05
N LEU A 57 -15.02 8.93 -8.13
CA LEU A 57 -13.92 8.00 -8.32
C LEU A 57 -14.47 6.66 -8.81
N THR A 58 -14.16 6.32 -10.06
CA THR A 58 -14.52 5.06 -10.72
C THR A 58 -13.27 4.26 -11.11
N PRO A 59 -13.37 2.93 -11.31
CA PRO A 59 -12.27 2.10 -11.79
C PRO A 59 -11.58 2.68 -13.04
N SER A 60 -12.37 3.09 -14.03
CA SER A 60 -11.86 3.65 -15.29
C SER A 60 -11.12 4.97 -15.07
N SER A 61 -11.60 5.84 -14.17
CA SER A 61 -10.93 7.11 -13.87
C SER A 61 -9.57 6.90 -13.19
N ILE A 62 -9.46 5.89 -12.33
CA ILE A 62 -8.20 5.51 -11.67
C ILE A 62 -7.22 4.93 -12.68
N GLN A 63 -7.67 3.98 -13.50
CA GLN A 63 -6.84 3.38 -14.55
C GLN A 63 -6.30 4.44 -15.53
N LYS A 64 -7.16 5.35 -16.00
CA LYS A 64 -6.74 6.44 -16.89
C LYS A 64 -5.75 7.39 -16.21
N SER A 65 -6.00 7.75 -14.95
CA SER A 65 -5.09 8.57 -14.13
C SER A 65 -3.70 7.97 -14.07
N ILE A 66 -3.63 6.66 -13.81
CA ILE A 66 -2.38 5.91 -13.67
C ILE A 66 -1.67 5.78 -15.01
N MET A 67 -2.32 5.19 -16.02
CA MET A 67 -1.67 4.89 -17.29
C MET A 67 -1.24 6.14 -18.05
N ASN A 68 -2.04 7.22 -18.01
CA ASN A 68 -1.76 8.40 -18.82
C ASN A 68 -0.88 9.44 -18.13
N ASN A 69 -0.77 9.41 -16.80
CA ASN A 69 -0.08 10.47 -16.06
C ASN A 69 1.00 9.93 -15.13
N ILE A 70 0.64 9.01 -14.22
CA ILE A 70 1.55 8.60 -13.14
C ILE A 70 2.58 7.57 -13.63
N PHE A 71 2.15 6.59 -14.44
CA PHE A 71 2.97 5.46 -14.91
C PHE A 71 3.29 5.55 -16.40
N LYS A 72 3.01 6.70 -17.03
CA LYS A 72 3.16 6.91 -18.48
C LYS A 72 4.52 6.49 -19.02
N GLU A 73 5.57 6.67 -18.22
CA GLU A 73 6.96 6.34 -18.56
C GLU A 73 7.53 5.20 -17.70
N CYS A 74 6.64 4.34 -17.19
CA CYS A 74 6.98 3.24 -16.28
C CYS A 74 6.28 1.96 -16.75
N PRO A 75 6.61 1.46 -17.96
CA PRO A 75 5.87 0.36 -18.58
C PRO A 75 5.95 -0.94 -17.79
N GLU A 76 7.07 -1.23 -17.13
CA GLU A 76 7.25 -2.49 -16.40
C GLU A 76 6.35 -2.50 -15.16
N LEU A 77 6.49 -1.48 -14.31
CA LEU A 77 5.69 -1.34 -13.10
C LEU A 77 4.20 -1.11 -13.42
N SER A 78 3.88 -0.45 -14.55
CA SER A 78 2.50 -0.32 -15.03
C SER A 78 1.89 -1.68 -15.35
N ASN A 79 2.64 -2.59 -15.97
CA ASN A 79 2.15 -3.94 -16.30
C ASN A 79 1.93 -4.77 -15.04
N VAL A 80 2.86 -4.74 -14.09
CA VAL A 80 2.73 -5.45 -12.80
C VAL A 80 1.51 -4.95 -12.03
N VAL A 81 1.36 -3.64 -11.88
CA VAL A 81 0.20 -3.03 -11.22
C VAL A 81 -1.11 -3.36 -11.93
N SER A 82 -1.14 -3.32 -13.26
CA SER A 82 -2.34 -3.65 -14.03
C SER A 82 -2.75 -5.10 -13.84
N LEU A 83 -1.77 -6.02 -13.87
CA LEU A 83 -2.00 -7.44 -13.63
C LEU A 83 -2.55 -7.68 -12.22
N GLN A 84 -1.96 -7.07 -11.21
CA GLN A 84 -2.42 -7.19 -9.82
C GLN A 84 -3.85 -6.67 -9.66
N CYS A 85 -4.17 -5.50 -10.23
CA CYS A 85 -5.52 -4.94 -10.21
C CYS A 85 -6.54 -5.90 -10.84
N MET A 86 -6.21 -6.48 -12.01
CA MET A 86 -7.09 -7.45 -12.67
C MET A 86 -7.31 -8.70 -11.84
N GLN A 87 -6.26 -9.22 -11.18
CA GLN A 87 -6.38 -10.38 -10.30
C GLN A 87 -7.29 -10.09 -9.10
N CYS A 88 -7.10 -8.96 -8.43
CA CYS A 88 -7.93 -8.55 -7.30
C CYS A 88 -9.41 -8.39 -7.71
N ILE A 89 -9.67 -7.73 -8.85
CA ILE A 89 -11.03 -7.58 -9.40
C ILE A 89 -11.62 -8.95 -9.72
N SER A 90 -10.88 -9.82 -10.42
CA SER A 90 -11.36 -11.15 -10.81
C SER A 90 -11.77 -12.00 -9.61
N ARG A 91 -10.95 -12.01 -8.54
CA ARG A 91 -11.29 -12.72 -7.29
C ARG A 91 -12.56 -12.18 -6.66
N VAL A 92 -12.69 -10.86 -6.55
CA VAL A 92 -13.87 -10.21 -5.97
C VAL A 92 -15.11 -10.48 -6.81
N SER A 93 -15.05 -10.28 -8.12
CA SER A 93 -16.17 -10.52 -9.03
C SER A 93 -16.62 -11.97 -9.02
N SER A 94 -15.70 -12.95 -9.01
CA SER A 94 -16.05 -14.37 -8.96
C SER A 94 -16.84 -14.72 -7.69
N ILE A 95 -16.44 -14.18 -6.54
CA ILE A 95 -17.13 -14.43 -5.27
C ILE A 95 -18.47 -13.70 -5.23
N LEU A 96 -18.56 -12.46 -5.73
CA LEU A 96 -19.84 -11.75 -5.83
C LEU A 96 -20.83 -12.49 -6.75
N GLU A 97 -20.37 -13.00 -7.89
CA GLU A 97 -21.19 -13.79 -8.82
C GLU A 97 -21.67 -15.10 -8.19
N ASN A 98 -20.78 -15.84 -7.52
CA ASN A 98 -21.16 -17.10 -6.88
C ASN A 98 -22.21 -16.91 -5.78
N ASN A 99 -22.11 -15.82 -5.02
CA ASN A 99 -23.12 -15.45 -4.02
C ASN A 99 -24.44 -15.01 -4.65
N SER A 100 -24.40 -14.29 -5.78
CA SER A 100 -25.64 -13.95 -6.52
C SER A 100 -26.39 -15.18 -7.06
N LYS A 101 -25.65 -16.27 -7.34
CA LYS A 101 -26.21 -17.54 -7.84
C LYS A 101 -26.72 -18.46 -6.72
N GLN A 102 -26.24 -18.29 -5.49
CA GLN A 102 -26.70 -19.02 -4.31
C GLN A 102 -27.82 -18.23 -3.62
N LYS A 103 -29.07 -18.50 -4.00
CA LYS A 103 -30.25 -17.93 -3.30
C LYS A 103 -30.31 -18.45 -1.86
N GLU A 104 -30.28 -17.51 -0.91
CA GLU A 104 -30.69 -17.62 0.50
C GLU A 104 -30.14 -18.80 1.32
N SER A 105 -29.10 -18.56 2.12
CA SER A 105 -29.16 -18.78 3.58
C SER A 105 -27.94 -18.14 4.25
N ALA A 106 -28.19 -17.29 5.24
CA ALA A 106 -27.25 -16.41 5.96
C ALA A 106 -26.62 -15.28 5.13
N LYS A 107 -26.84 -14.02 5.57
CA LYS A 107 -26.04 -12.86 5.16
C LYS A 107 -24.62 -13.09 5.69
N GLU A 108 -23.79 -13.80 4.94
CA GLU A 108 -22.38 -13.95 5.29
C GLU A 108 -21.68 -12.60 5.05
N LYS A 109 -21.04 -12.08 6.09
CA LYS A 109 -20.27 -10.84 6.00
C LYS A 109 -18.97 -11.14 5.27
N ILE A 110 -18.92 -10.68 4.03
CA ILE A 110 -17.78 -10.92 3.16
C ILE A 110 -16.70 -9.86 3.38
N ASN A 111 -15.51 -10.28 3.79
CA ASN A 111 -14.35 -9.41 3.90
C ASN A 111 -13.66 -9.23 2.54
N LEU A 112 -13.83 -8.06 1.91
CA LEU A 112 -13.28 -7.78 0.59
C LEU A 112 -11.75 -7.71 0.56
N ASN A 113 -11.11 -7.33 1.67
CA ASN A 113 -9.65 -7.33 1.77
C ASN A 113 -9.09 -8.74 1.57
N THR A 114 -9.65 -9.71 2.29
CA THR A 114 -9.24 -11.12 2.22
C THR A 114 -9.48 -11.69 0.83
N ILE A 115 -10.66 -11.45 0.25
CA ILE A 115 -11.01 -11.96 -1.08
C ILE A 115 -10.11 -11.41 -2.17
N ALA A 116 -9.89 -10.10 -2.16
CA ALA A 116 -9.03 -9.47 -3.15
C ALA A 116 -7.56 -9.93 -2.99
N GLY A 117 -7.20 -10.51 -1.84
CA GLY A 117 -5.83 -10.88 -1.50
C GLY A 117 -4.98 -9.64 -1.21
N LEU A 118 -5.57 -8.64 -0.55
CA LEU A 118 -4.93 -7.37 -0.23
C LEU A 118 -4.34 -7.38 1.17
N ASN A 119 -3.11 -6.89 1.29
CA ASN A 119 -2.38 -6.77 2.54
C ASN A 119 -2.77 -5.49 3.28
N VAL A 120 -2.76 -4.34 2.60
CA VAL A 120 -3.23 -3.07 3.14
C VAL A 120 -4.75 -3.03 3.17
N SER A 121 -5.31 -2.46 4.24
CA SER A 121 -6.76 -2.33 4.43
C SER A 121 -7.40 -1.42 3.39
N ILE A 122 -8.47 -1.87 2.74
CA ILE A 122 -9.31 -1.04 1.86
C ILE A 122 -9.86 0.14 2.65
N SER A 123 -10.22 -0.07 3.93
CA SER A 123 -10.75 0.99 4.80
C SER A 123 -9.75 2.14 5.00
N TYR A 124 -8.45 1.84 5.06
CA TYR A 124 -7.38 2.82 5.15
C TYR A 124 -7.26 3.65 3.86
N ILE A 125 -7.36 3.01 2.70
CA ILE A 125 -7.36 3.73 1.43
C ILE A 125 -8.60 4.64 1.31
N VAL A 126 -9.77 4.17 1.74
CA VAL A 126 -10.99 4.98 1.79
C VAL A 126 -10.85 6.16 2.74
N SER A 127 -10.26 5.97 3.92
CA SER A 127 -10.04 7.06 4.88
C SER A 127 -9.11 8.14 4.32
N ILE A 128 -8.06 7.75 3.59
CA ILE A 128 -7.17 8.69 2.88
C ILE A 128 -7.94 9.45 1.80
N ILE A 129 -8.74 8.77 0.97
CA ILE A 129 -9.54 9.45 -0.06
C ILE A 129 -10.43 10.53 0.58
N LYS A 130 -11.08 10.19 1.70
CA LYS A 130 -11.95 11.11 2.43
C LYS A 130 -11.21 12.24 3.15
N SER A 131 -9.97 12.01 3.59
CA SER A 131 -9.14 13.07 4.19
C SER A 131 -8.65 14.07 3.14
N ILE A 132 -8.45 13.63 1.90
CA ILE A 132 -8.10 14.50 0.77
C ILE A 132 -9.29 15.37 0.38
N ASP A 133 -10.45 14.77 0.19
CA ASP A 133 -11.69 15.47 -0.14
C ASP A 133 -12.90 14.61 0.23
N ASN A 134 -13.58 15.00 1.31
CA ASN A 134 -14.72 14.25 1.84
C ASN A 134 -15.90 14.18 0.85
N SER A 135 -15.97 15.11 -0.12
CA SER A 135 -17.03 15.17 -1.13
C SER A 135 -16.88 14.11 -2.23
N ILE A 136 -15.73 13.44 -2.32
CA ILE A 136 -15.49 12.39 -3.30
C ILE A 136 -16.47 11.23 -3.08
N LYS A 137 -17.27 10.92 -4.10
CA LYS A 137 -18.07 9.69 -4.17
C LYS A 137 -17.19 8.59 -4.74
N ILE A 138 -17.10 7.47 -4.02
CA ILE A 138 -16.31 6.31 -4.42
C ILE A 138 -17.28 5.22 -4.89
N ILE A 139 -17.08 4.71 -6.10
CA ILE A 139 -18.00 3.78 -6.77
C ILE A 139 -17.34 2.41 -6.98
N ASP A 140 -18.14 1.35 -6.88
CA ASP A 140 -17.79 -0.04 -7.23
C ASP A 140 -16.47 -0.53 -6.59
N LEU A 141 -15.59 -1.08 -7.42
CA LEU A 141 -14.30 -1.68 -7.08
C LEU A 141 -13.16 -0.65 -7.01
N SER A 142 -13.45 0.65 -7.04
CA SER A 142 -12.43 1.71 -7.00
C SER A 142 -11.49 1.61 -5.78
N PRO A 143 -11.98 1.35 -4.55
CA PRO A 143 -11.10 1.17 -3.41
C PRO A 143 -10.17 -0.04 -3.55
N ILE A 144 -10.67 -1.14 -4.11
CA ILE A 144 -9.90 -2.37 -4.34
C ILE A 144 -8.76 -2.10 -5.30
N ILE A 145 -9.03 -1.40 -6.40
CA ILE A 145 -8.00 -1.02 -7.38
C ILE A 145 -6.92 -0.16 -6.73
N LEU A 146 -7.32 0.92 -6.05
CA LEU A 146 -6.36 1.80 -5.35
C LEU A 146 -5.54 1.03 -4.31
N THR A 147 -6.15 0.12 -3.57
CA THR A 147 -5.45 -0.70 -2.59
C THR A 147 -4.47 -1.65 -3.27
N ALA A 148 -4.86 -2.31 -4.37
CA ALA A 148 -3.98 -3.19 -5.14
C ALA A 148 -2.74 -2.45 -5.67
N ILE A 149 -2.91 -1.23 -6.17
CA ILE A 149 -1.80 -0.38 -6.61
C ILE A 149 -0.85 -0.10 -5.46
N ILE A 150 -1.38 0.29 -4.29
CA ILE A 150 -0.56 0.61 -3.12
C ILE A 150 0.14 -0.62 -2.57
N ASP A 151 -0.53 -1.77 -2.52
CA ASP A 151 0.08 -3.04 -2.12
C ASP A 151 1.26 -3.39 -3.03
N THR A 152 1.09 -3.30 -4.35
CA THR A 152 2.17 -3.55 -5.31
C THR A 152 3.35 -2.61 -5.07
N ILE A 153 3.09 -1.30 -4.99
CA ILE A 153 4.17 -0.32 -4.79
C ILE A 153 4.87 -0.51 -3.44
N LEU A 154 4.13 -0.81 -2.37
CA LEU A 154 4.72 -1.11 -1.07
C LEU A 154 5.57 -2.38 -1.10
N PHE A 155 5.12 -3.42 -1.79
CA PHE A 155 5.86 -4.65 -1.96
C PHE A 155 7.20 -4.39 -2.66
N GLU A 156 7.17 -3.74 -3.82
CA GLU A 156 8.37 -3.35 -4.59
C GLU A 156 9.34 -2.52 -3.76
N LEU A 157 8.83 -1.54 -3.00
CA LEU A 157 9.64 -0.71 -2.12
C LEU A 157 10.34 -1.51 -1.03
N CYS A 158 9.61 -2.43 -0.38
CA CYS A 158 10.16 -3.26 0.68
C CYS A 158 11.17 -4.27 0.12
N GLU A 159 10.86 -4.87 -1.03
CA GLU A 159 11.73 -5.85 -1.68
C GLU A 159 13.04 -5.19 -2.12
N LEU A 160 12.97 -4.08 -2.85
CA LEU A 160 14.14 -3.34 -3.30
C LEU A 160 15.01 -2.86 -2.14
N SER A 161 14.37 -2.40 -1.05
CA SER A 161 15.10 -1.96 0.15
C SER A 161 15.73 -3.13 0.91
N SER A 162 15.15 -4.32 0.83
CA SER A 162 15.71 -5.52 1.46
C SER A 162 17.00 -5.99 0.79
N LEU A 163 17.20 -5.70 -0.50
CA LEU A 163 18.41 -6.08 -1.23
C LEU A 163 19.69 -5.43 -0.70
N GLU A 164 19.57 -4.30 0.01
CA GLU A 164 20.70 -3.57 0.57
C GLU A 164 21.11 -4.07 1.98
N LEU A 165 20.39 -5.06 2.51
CA LEU A 165 20.56 -5.60 3.86
C LEU A 165 21.67 -6.66 3.96
N ILE A 166 22.90 -6.28 3.60
CA ILE A 166 24.06 -7.21 3.60
C ILE A 166 24.47 -7.62 5.03
N ASN A 167 24.55 -6.66 5.95
CA ASN A 167 25.01 -6.88 7.34
C ASN A 167 24.04 -6.31 8.39
N SER A 168 22.81 -5.99 7.97
CA SER A 168 21.77 -5.41 8.81
C SER A 168 20.47 -6.12 8.52
N ASN A 169 19.61 -6.24 9.52
CA ASN A 169 18.24 -6.72 9.36
C ASN A 169 17.23 -5.56 9.39
N VAL A 170 17.71 -4.31 9.42
CA VAL A 170 16.88 -3.12 9.58
C VAL A 170 16.99 -2.23 8.35
N ILE A 171 15.85 -1.95 7.71
CA ILE A 171 15.73 -0.95 6.64
C ILE A 171 15.60 0.43 7.29
N THR A 172 16.61 1.27 7.11
CA THR A 172 16.63 2.67 7.57
C THR A 172 15.93 3.59 6.56
N SER A 173 15.56 4.80 6.97
CA SER A 173 14.99 5.82 6.07
C SER A 173 15.93 6.13 4.91
N ASN A 174 17.21 6.35 5.22
CA ASN A 174 18.23 6.60 4.21
C ASN A 174 18.41 5.39 3.28
N GLY A 175 18.43 4.17 3.82
CA GLY A 175 18.49 2.94 3.01
C GLY A 175 17.34 2.85 2.01
N LEU A 176 16.11 3.05 2.48
CA LEU A 176 14.90 3.10 1.63
C LEU A 176 15.02 4.16 0.52
N ILE A 177 15.41 5.40 0.85
CA ILE A 177 15.52 6.48 -0.14
C ILE A 177 16.63 6.21 -1.16
N VAL A 178 17.77 5.66 -0.73
CA VAL A 178 18.87 5.28 -1.64
C VAL A 178 18.41 4.17 -2.57
N SER A 179 17.71 3.14 -2.06
CA SER A 179 17.12 2.07 -2.86
C SER A 179 16.15 2.63 -3.90
N ILE A 180 15.21 3.49 -3.50
CA ILE A 180 14.28 4.13 -4.45
C ILE A 180 15.03 4.88 -5.55
N LYS A 181 16.07 5.65 -5.20
CA LYS A 181 16.86 6.44 -6.17
C LYS A 181 17.63 5.57 -7.19
N LYS A 182 17.92 4.31 -6.85
CA LYS A 182 18.53 3.35 -7.78
C LYS A 182 17.52 2.81 -8.79
N ASP A 183 16.24 2.76 -8.43
CA ASP A 183 15.16 2.33 -9.31
C ASP A 183 14.54 3.50 -10.08
N SER A 184 14.66 3.45 -11.40
CA SER A 184 14.26 4.57 -12.26
C SER A 184 12.75 4.78 -12.33
N GLU A 185 11.94 3.72 -12.21
CA GLU A 185 10.48 3.82 -12.30
C GLU A 185 9.88 4.27 -10.97
N LEU A 186 10.32 3.69 -9.83
CA LEU A 186 9.92 4.11 -8.49
C LEU A 186 10.34 5.55 -8.19
N THR A 187 11.54 5.97 -8.62
CA THR A 187 11.96 7.37 -8.50
C THR A 187 10.97 8.32 -9.19
N LYS A 188 10.54 7.99 -10.42
CA LYS A 188 9.59 8.79 -11.20
C LYS A 188 8.20 8.77 -10.55
N ILE A 189 7.66 7.59 -10.25
CA ILE A 189 6.32 7.43 -9.70
C ILE A 189 6.21 8.07 -8.33
N LEU A 190 7.21 7.95 -7.46
CA LEU A 190 7.20 8.57 -6.13
C LEU A 190 7.65 10.03 -6.14
N ASN A 191 8.06 10.56 -7.32
CA ASN A 191 8.53 11.93 -7.50
C ASN A 191 9.61 12.34 -6.47
N ILE A 192 10.52 11.42 -6.19
CA ILE A 192 11.68 11.69 -5.33
C ILE A 192 12.61 12.62 -6.11
N LYS A 193 12.70 13.89 -5.70
CA LYS A 193 13.68 14.81 -6.27
C LYS A 193 15.09 14.26 -6.05
N LYS A 194 16.01 14.49 -7.00
CA LYS A 194 17.45 14.16 -6.83
C LYS A 194 18.00 14.72 -5.52
N ASP A 195 17.51 15.90 -5.13
CA ASP A 195 17.88 16.63 -3.93
C ASP A 195 16.89 16.41 -2.76
N TYR A 196 16.23 15.25 -2.65
CA TYR A 196 15.50 14.89 -1.43
C TYR A 196 16.50 14.89 -0.26
N LYS A 197 16.61 16.05 0.39
CA LYS A 197 17.32 16.28 1.64
C LYS A 197 16.30 16.03 2.73
N GLU A 198 16.68 15.28 3.77
CA GLU A 198 15.93 15.03 5.01
C GLU A 198 15.59 16.30 5.81
N ASN A 199 15.43 17.46 5.17
CA ASN A 199 15.26 18.75 5.83
C ASN A 199 13.89 18.95 6.51
N SER A 200 13.11 17.88 6.71
CA SER A 200 11.88 17.88 7.51
C SER A 200 11.89 16.87 8.66
N ILE A 201 12.98 16.13 8.87
CA ILE A 201 13.17 15.26 10.03
C ILE A 201 14.39 15.81 10.79
N LYS A 202 14.17 16.37 11.98
CA LYS A 202 15.28 16.80 12.85
C LYS A 202 16.19 15.59 13.06
N ASN A 203 17.49 15.77 12.84
CA ASN A 203 18.53 14.78 13.15
C ASN A 203 18.39 14.30 14.61
N GLU A 204 17.74 13.16 14.81
CA GLU A 204 17.81 12.34 16.02
C GLU A 204 18.59 11.03 15.76
N ASP A 205 19.25 10.90 14.61
CA ASP A 205 20.06 9.72 14.26
C ASP A 205 21.51 9.77 14.80
N ASN A 206 21.77 10.58 15.83
CA ASN A 206 23.12 10.75 16.41
C ASN A 206 23.33 10.12 17.79
N GLU A 207 22.47 9.20 18.21
CA GLU A 207 22.76 8.30 19.32
C GLU A 207 22.30 6.86 19.00
N VAL A 208 23.14 6.12 18.27
CA VAL A 208 23.19 4.66 18.45
C VAL A 208 23.87 4.40 19.81
N ASN A 209 23.20 4.82 20.89
CA ASN A 209 23.53 4.39 22.24
C ASN A 209 22.89 3.00 22.41
N ASN A 210 23.72 2.01 22.70
CA ASN A 210 23.40 0.58 22.85
C ASN A 210 22.38 0.23 23.97
N ASN A 211 21.56 1.18 24.43
CA ASN A 211 20.54 0.99 25.47
C ASN A 211 19.12 1.41 25.03
N GLY A 212 18.88 1.71 23.75
CA GLY A 212 17.56 2.04 23.18
C GLY A 212 16.76 0.85 22.61
N PHE A 213 17.02 -0.37 23.10
CA PHE A 213 16.58 -1.65 22.49
C PHE A 213 15.06 -1.95 22.58
N ASN A 214 14.20 -0.96 22.86
CA ASN A 214 12.76 -1.16 23.15
C ASN A 214 11.78 -0.48 22.18
N GLU A 215 12.23 0.14 21.09
CA GLU A 215 11.33 0.69 20.04
C GLU A 215 11.42 -0.02 18.69
N TYR A 216 11.93 -1.26 18.69
CA TYR A 216 11.78 -2.14 17.55
C TYR A 216 10.45 -2.85 17.65
N ILE A 217 9.80 -3.05 16.50
CA ILE A 217 8.63 -3.92 16.43
C ILE A 217 9.12 -5.34 16.78
N ASP A 218 8.82 -5.75 18.01
CA ASP A 218 9.35 -6.95 18.66
C ASP A 218 8.72 -8.24 18.12
N GLU A 219 9.32 -9.38 18.44
CA GLU A 219 8.89 -10.73 17.99
C GLU A 219 7.44 -11.07 18.39
N ASP A 220 6.91 -10.47 19.46
CA ASP A 220 5.50 -10.56 19.86
C ASP A 220 4.53 -9.92 18.85
N TYR A 221 5.04 -9.08 17.93
CA TYR A 221 4.26 -8.56 16.84
C TYR A 221 3.73 -9.70 15.99
N PHE A 222 4.44 -10.81 15.80
CA PHE A 222 4.05 -11.94 14.94
C PHE A 222 3.05 -12.92 15.57
N SER A 223 2.48 -12.62 16.73
CA SER A 223 1.38 -13.45 17.26
C SER A 223 0.19 -13.48 16.29
N ASP A 224 -0.29 -14.69 15.98
CA ASP A 224 -1.34 -15.03 15.01
C ASP A 224 -2.75 -14.48 15.34
N GLN A 225 -2.86 -13.40 16.09
CA GLN A 225 -4.15 -12.75 16.28
C GLN A 225 -4.54 -11.99 15.00
N GLU A 226 -5.27 -12.71 14.16
CA GLU A 226 -6.01 -12.22 12.99
C GLU A 226 -6.65 -10.87 13.29
N ILE A 227 -6.35 -9.90 12.43
CA ILE A 227 -7.03 -8.62 12.45
C ILE A 227 -8.32 -8.79 11.66
N ASN A 228 -9.44 -8.83 12.38
CA ASN A 228 -10.76 -8.61 11.82
C ASN A 228 -10.90 -7.12 11.41
N ASP A 229 -10.43 -6.79 10.22
CA ASP A 229 -10.72 -5.52 9.54
C ASP A 229 -12.06 -5.65 8.80
N ASN A 230 -13.15 -5.17 9.41
CA ASN A 230 -14.53 -5.34 8.93
C ASN A 230 -14.95 -4.29 7.88
N PHE A 231 -14.27 -4.22 6.73
CA PHE A 231 -14.84 -3.50 5.58
C PHE A 231 -15.86 -4.40 4.86
N GLU A 232 -17.11 -4.29 5.28
CA GLU A 232 -18.25 -5.04 4.77
C GLU A 232 -19.01 -4.17 3.74
N ILE A 233 -19.39 -4.74 2.59
CA ILE A 233 -20.33 -4.11 1.67
C ILE A 233 -21.66 -4.86 1.75
N GLU A 234 -22.76 -4.13 1.97
CA GLU A 234 -24.10 -4.67 1.78
C GLU A 234 -24.42 -4.69 0.28
N ILE A 235 -24.54 -5.89 -0.30
CA ILE A 235 -25.01 -6.07 -1.67
C ILE A 235 -26.53 -5.79 -1.66
N LYS A 236 -26.95 -4.74 -2.35
CA LYS A 236 -28.38 -4.47 -2.62
C LYS A 236 -28.70 -4.92 -4.05
N GLU A 237 -29.81 -5.63 -4.18
CA GLU A 237 -30.44 -5.95 -5.48
C GLU A 237 -30.80 -4.69 -6.28
#